data_AF-T1GKJ6-F1
#
_entry.id   AF-T1GKJ6-F1
#
_cell.length_a   1.000
_cell.length_b   1.000
_cell.length_c   1.000
_cell.angle_alpha   90.00
_cell.angle_beta   90.00
_cell.angle_gamma   90.00
#
_symmetry.space_group_name_H-M   'P 1'
#
loop_
_entity.id
_entity.type
_entity.pdbx_description
1 polymer ?
#
loop_
_entity_poly.entity_id
_entity_poly.type
_entity_poly.pdbx_seq_one_letter_code
_entity_poly.pdbx_strand_id
1 'polypeptide(L)'
;MAASQNVFQRLVRRMTRFFVTTKHEDTIRILSAELDKLGYTHKLNDDNVMTISTIDRRKLRLVFKAHIIEMDGKILLDFRLSKGCGLEFKRRFMKIKQNLSNVVMKGPITWPIAIATNCVP
;
A
#
# COMPACT_ATOMS: atom_id res chain seq x y z
N MET A 1 23.73 24.40 -15.79
CA MET A 1 22.57 23.66 -16.32
C MET A 1 22.19 22.60 -15.30
N ALA A 2 21.20 22.89 -14.45
CA ALA A 2 20.78 21.95 -13.42
C ALA A 2 19.94 20.84 -14.05
N ALA A 3 20.45 19.61 -13.97
CA ALA A 3 19.77 18.44 -14.46
C ALA A 3 18.38 18.33 -13.80
N SER A 4 17.34 18.35 -14.63
CA SER A 4 16.01 17.86 -14.29
C SER A 4 16.10 16.35 -14.05
N GLN A 5 16.68 15.95 -12.91
CA GLN A 5 16.66 14.58 -12.43
C GLN A 5 15.21 14.23 -12.07
N ASN A 6 14.52 13.82 -13.12
CA ASN A 6 13.20 13.26 -13.27
C ASN A 6 12.43 13.05 -11.95
N VAL A 7 11.40 13.86 -11.73
CA VAL A 7 10.27 13.53 -10.83
C VAL A 7 9.81 12.10 -11.08
N PHE A 8 9.86 11.64 -12.34
CA PHE A 8 9.61 10.26 -12.75
C PHE A 8 10.43 9.20 -12.00
N GLN A 9 11.73 9.40 -11.76
CA GLN A 9 12.56 8.44 -11.01
C GLN A 9 12.16 8.34 -9.54
N ARG A 10 11.57 9.39 -8.97
CA ARG A 10 11.15 9.42 -7.56
C ARG A 10 9.91 8.57 -7.28
N LEU A 11 9.13 8.26 -8.32
CA LEU A 11 7.89 7.49 -8.28
C LEU A 11 8.12 5.99 -8.32
N VAL A 12 9.16 5.58 -9.04
CA VAL A 12 9.64 4.19 -9.15
C VAL A 12 10.15 3.67 -7.78
N ARG A 13 10.28 4.54 -6.77
CA ARG A 13 10.92 4.23 -5.48
C ARG A 13 10.03 3.58 -4.42
N ARG A 14 8.69 3.68 -4.50
CA ARG A 14 7.82 3.07 -3.46
C ARG A 14 7.28 1.72 -3.93
N MET A 15 8.14 0.70 -3.83
CA MET A 15 7.82 -0.71 -4.15
C MET A 15 6.67 -1.31 -3.31
N THR A 16 6.10 -0.54 -2.37
CA THR A 16 5.01 -0.94 -1.46
C THR A 16 3.66 -0.37 -1.86
N ARG A 17 3.42 -0.29 -3.16
CA ARG A 17 2.19 0.21 -3.78
C ARG A 17 1.65 -0.78 -4.81
N PHE A 18 0.33 -0.83 -4.96
CA PHE A 18 -0.33 -1.49 -6.08
C PHE A 18 -1.75 -0.97 -6.29
N PHE A 19 -2.24 -1.07 -7.52
CA PHE A 19 -3.63 -0.77 -7.85
C PHE A 19 -4.50 -2.02 -7.70
N VAL A 20 -5.75 -1.80 -7.32
CA VAL A 20 -6.81 -2.81 -7.35
C VAL A 20 -7.94 -2.40 -8.28
N THR A 21 -8.70 -3.38 -8.77
CA THR A 21 -9.85 -3.19 -9.66
C THR A 21 -11.19 -3.04 -8.92
N THR A 22 -11.17 -3.17 -7.59
CA THR A 22 -12.35 -3.11 -6.72
C THR A 22 -12.72 -1.66 -6.38
N LYS A 23 -13.99 -1.46 -5.98
CA LYS A 23 -14.48 -0.19 -5.43
C LYS A 23 -14.00 0.03 -4.00
N HIS A 24 -14.22 1.24 -3.46
CA HIS A 24 -13.66 1.67 -2.17
C HIS A 24 -14.06 0.79 -1.01
N GLU A 25 -15.36 0.59 -0.81
CA GLU A 25 -15.88 -0.24 0.27
C GLU A 25 -15.44 -1.70 0.14
N ASP A 26 -15.47 -2.26 -1.07
CA ASP A 26 -15.04 -3.64 -1.31
C ASP A 26 -13.54 -3.80 -1.04
N THR A 27 -12.73 -2.81 -1.39
CA THR A 27 -11.30 -2.80 -1.11
C THR A 27 -11.02 -2.82 0.39
N ILE A 28 -11.75 -2.02 1.17
CA ILE A 28 -11.65 -2.02 2.63
C ILE A 28 -12.01 -3.41 3.18
N ARG A 29 -13.17 -3.96 2.77
CA ARG A 29 -13.64 -5.27 3.26
C ARG A 29 -12.66 -6.40 2.93
N ILE A 30 -12.16 -6.44 1.69
CA ILE A 30 -11.23 -7.48 1.22
C ILE A 30 -9.88 -7.34 1.94
N LEU A 31 -9.36 -6.12 2.09
CA LEU A 31 -8.11 -5.89 2.81
C LEU A 31 -8.25 -6.27 4.29
N SER A 32 -9.32 -5.85 4.97
CA SER A 32 -9.62 -6.24 6.35
C SER A 32 -9.66 -7.75 6.53
N ALA A 33 -10.44 -8.45 5.69
CA ALA A 33 -10.56 -9.90 5.75
C ALA A 33 -9.21 -10.61 5.51
N GLU A 34 -8.36 -10.07 4.63
CA GLU A 34 -7.03 -10.61 4.40
C GLU A 34 -6.09 -10.38 5.59
N LEU A 35 -6.16 -9.21 6.22
CA LEU A 35 -5.38 -8.90 7.42
C LEU A 35 -5.78 -9.79 8.59
N ASP A 36 -7.08 -10.08 8.75
CA ASP A 36 -7.58 -11.01 9.77
C ASP A 36 -7.05 -12.42 9.56
N LYS A 37 -7.07 -12.93 8.32
CA LYS A 37 -6.49 -14.25 7.97
C LYS A 37 -5.00 -14.34 8.27
N LEU A 38 -4.28 -13.22 8.13
CA LEU A 38 -2.85 -13.14 8.46
C LEU A 38 -2.60 -12.95 9.97
N GLY A 39 -3.65 -12.78 10.78
CA GLY A 39 -3.56 -12.52 12.22
C GLY A 39 -3.04 -11.12 12.55
N TYR A 40 -3.32 -10.14 11.70
CA TYR A 40 -2.91 -8.75 11.92
C TYR A 40 -4.05 -7.96 12.52
N THR A 41 -3.76 -7.15 13.53
CA THR A 41 -4.73 -6.19 14.06
C THR A 41 -4.79 -4.98 13.13
N HIS A 42 -5.97 -4.54 12.76
CA HIS A 42 -6.15 -3.40 11.88
C HIS A 42 -7.28 -2.48 12.33
N LYS A 43 -7.15 -1.18 12.05
CA LYS A 43 -8.17 -0.16 12.33
C LYS A 43 -8.23 0.82 11.17
N LEU A 44 -9.42 1.01 10.60
CA LEU A 44 -9.68 2.07 9.63
C LEU A 44 -9.92 3.40 10.39
N ASN A 45 -9.29 4.46 9.91
CA ASN A 45 -9.53 5.83 10.37
C ASN A 45 -10.33 6.60 9.31
N ASP A 46 -10.94 7.72 9.71
CA ASP A 46 -11.83 8.54 8.87
C ASP A 46 -11.14 9.06 7.59
N ASP A 47 -9.81 9.21 7.60
CA ASP A 47 -9.02 9.69 6.46
C ASP A 47 -8.71 8.62 5.39
N ASN A 48 -9.48 7.54 5.31
CA ASN A 48 -9.20 6.39 4.42
C ASN A 48 -7.80 5.77 4.63
N VAL A 49 -7.34 5.80 5.88
CA VAL A 49 -6.06 5.21 6.30
C VAL A 49 -6.31 4.06 7.23
N MET A 50 -5.88 2.87 6.83
CA MET A 50 -5.93 1.68 7.67
C MET A 50 -4.60 1.49 8.40
N THR A 51 -4.62 1.60 9.72
CA THR A 51 -3.46 1.28 10.57
C THR A 51 -3.40 -0.22 10.81
N ILE A 52 -2.27 -0.84 10.52
CA ILE A 52 -2.05 -2.29 10.57
C ILE A 52 -0.91 -2.56 11.55
N SER A 53 -1.12 -3.49 12.47
CA SER A 53 -0.10 -3.90 13.42
C SER A 53 -0.02 -5.41 13.59
N THR A 54 1.21 -5.90 13.75
CA THR A 54 1.50 -7.30 13.98
C THR A 54 2.77 -7.43 14.81
N ILE A 55 3.06 -8.65 15.28
CA ILE A 55 4.30 -9.01 15.95
C ILE A 55 5.11 -9.88 15.00
N ASP A 56 6.37 -9.50 14.76
CA ASP A 56 7.26 -10.29 13.91
C ASP A 56 7.80 -11.53 14.64
N ARG A 57 8.56 -12.36 13.92
CA ARG A 57 9.14 -13.60 14.48
C ARG A 57 10.12 -13.37 15.64
N ARG A 58 10.67 -12.15 15.75
CA ARG A 58 11.58 -11.73 16.84
C ARG A 58 10.81 -11.14 18.02
N LYS A 59 9.48 -11.29 18.05
CA LYS A 59 8.57 -10.68 19.02
C LYS A 59 8.63 -9.15 19.04
N LEU A 60 9.05 -8.54 17.93
CA LEU A 60 9.09 -7.08 17.80
C LEU A 60 7.82 -6.58 17.12
N ARG A 61 7.32 -5.44 17.61
CA ARG A 61 6.12 -4.81 17.05
C ARG A 61 6.42 -4.19 15.69
N LEU A 62 5.61 -4.56 14.70
CA LEU A 62 5.60 -3.97 13.36
C LEU A 62 4.28 -3.22 13.17
N VAL A 63 4.36 -1.95 12.78
CA VAL A 63 3.20 -1.09 12.50
C VAL A 63 3.41 -0.41 11.16
N PHE A 64 2.41 -0.47 10.29
CA PHE A 64 2.40 0.22 9.01
C PHE A 64 0.98 0.65 8.67
N LYS A 65 0.85 1.58 7.72
CA LYS A 65 -0.43 2.14 7.29
C LYS A 65 -0.67 1.84 5.84
N ALA A 66 -1.90 1.49 5.48
CA ALA A 66 -2.36 1.43 4.10
C ALA A 66 -3.23 2.67 3.83
N HIS A 67 -2.79 3.53 2.93
CA HIS A 67 -3.61 4.62 2.41
C HIS A 67 -4.42 4.11 1.22
N ILE A 68 -5.72 4.32 1.26
CA ILE A 68 -6.66 3.89 0.22
C ILE A 68 -7.03 5.13 -0.58
N ILE A 69 -6.47 5.26 -1.79
CA ILE A 69 -6.55 6.49 -2.58
C ILE A 69 -7.29 6.18 -3.89
N GLU A 70 -8.38 6.89 -4.15
CA GLU A 70 -9.10 6.80 -5.41
C GLU A 70 -8.43 7.67 -6.48
N MET A 71 -8.20 7.10 -7.66
CA MET A 71 -7.51 7.73 -8.79
C MET A 71 -8.13 7.23 -10.11
N ASP A 72 -8.82 8.10 -10.83
CA ASP A 72 -9.44 7.80 -12.14
C ASP A 72 -10.30 6.51 -12.14
N GLY A 73 -11.15 6.36 -11.11
CA GLY A 73 -12.02 5.19 -10.95
C GLY A 73 -11.31 3.89 -10.54
N LYS A 74 -10.02 3.98 -10.18
CA LYS A 74 -9.21 2.88 -9.64
C LYS A 74 -8.77 3.22 -8.22
N ILE A 75 -8.34 2.21 -7.47
CA ILE A 75 -7.84 2.42 -6.11
C ILE A 75 -6.38 2.05 -6.03
N LEU A 76 -5.57 2.99 -5.55
CA LEU A 76 -4.18 2.79 -5.17
C LEU A 76 -4.11 2.45 -3.67
N LEU A 77 -3.56 1.30 -3.35
CA LEU A 77 -3.14 0.98 -1.99
C LEU A 77 -1.67 1.35 -1.80
N ASP A 78 -1.42 2.38 -0.99
CA ASP A 78 -0.06 2.84 -0.62
C ASP A 78 0.29 2.45 0.80
N PHE A 79 1.16 1.45 0.94
CA PHE A 79 1.61 0.97 2.24
C PHE A 79 2.85 1.74 2.68
N ARG A 80 2.81 2.28 3.90
CA ARG A 80 3.89 3.06 4.51
C ARG A 80 4.24 2.51 5.89
N LEU A 81 5.52 2.19 6.09
CA LEU A 81 6.02 1.79 7.41
C LEU A 81 5.81 2.92 8.43
N SER A 82 5.33 2.59 9.62
CA SER A 82 5.23 3.53 10.75
C SER A 82 6.22 3.17 11.87
N LYS A 83 6.36 1.90 12.22
CA LYS A 83 7.29 1.41 13.26
C LYS A 83 7.75 -0.01 12.95
N GLY A 84 9.03 -0.32 13.20
CA GLY A 84 9.58 -1.67 13.08
C GLY A 84 10.57 -1.83 11.91
N CYS A 85 10.90 -3.08 11.58
CA CYS A 85 11.90 -3.39 10.56
C CYS A 85 11.37 -3.19 9.12
N GLY A 86 12.08 -2.41 8.31
CA GLY A 86 11.69 -2.14 6.92
C GLY A 86 11.71 -3.34 5.99
N LEU A 87 12.63 -4.31 6.19
CA LEU A 87 12.64 -5.54 5.39
C LEU A 87 11.44 -6.44 5.73
N GLU A 88 11.12 -6.57 7.01
CA GLU A 88 9.96 -7.36 7.43
C GLU A 88 8.66 -6.73 6.93
N PHE A 89 8.54 -5.40 7.00
CA PHE A 89 7.46 -4.66 6.36
C PHE A 89 7.30 -4.99 4.87
N LYS A 90 8.39 -4.91 4.09
CA LYS A 90 8.34 -5.26 2.66
C LYS A 90 7.92 -6.70 2.42
N ARG A 91 8.35 -7.65 3.26
CA ARG A 91 7.89 -9.05 3.20
C ARG A 91 6.39 -9.16 3.47
N ARG A 92 5.87 -8.47 4.50
CA ARG A 92 4.42 -8.47 4.81
C ARG A 92 3.61 -7.83 3.69
N PHE A 93 4.08 -6.71 3.16
CA PHE A 93 3.48 -6.08 1.98
C PHE A 93 3.40 -7.05 0.80
N MET A 94 4.51 -7.73 0.46
CA MET A 94 4.51 -8.68 -0.66
C MET A 94 3.55 -9.84 -0.42
N LYS A 95 3.46 -10.33 0.83
CA LYS A 95 2.52 -11.39 1.19
C LYS A 95 1.06 -10.95 1.02
N ILE A 96 0.71 -9.76 1.50
CA ILE A 96 -0.63 -9.18 1.31
C ILE A 96 -0.93 -9.04 -0.20
N LYS A 97 -0.02 -8.44 -0.97
CA LYS A 97 -0.20 -8.25 -2.42
C LYS A 97 -0.39 -9.58 -3.16
N GLN A 98 0.35 -10.63 -2.80
CA GLN A 98 0.21 -11.95 -3.39
C GLN A 98 -1.15 -12.58 -3.08
N ASN A 99 -1.59 -12.49 -1.82
CA ASN A 99 -2.87 -13.04 -1.39
C ASN A 99 -4.05 -12.28 -2.02
N LEU A 100 -3.88 -11.00 -2.36
CA LEU A 100 -4.85 -10.17 -3.08
C LEU A 100 -4.70 -10.21 -4.62
N SER A 101 -3.93 -11.15 -5.17
CA SER A 101 -3.58 -11.18 -6.60
C SER A 101 -4.77 -11.27 -7.57
N ASN A 102 -5.94 -11.70 -7.10
CA ASN A 102 -7.19 -11.75 -7.87
C ASN A 102 -7.80 -10.35 -8.11
N VAL A 103 -7.55 -9.39 -7.22
CA VAL A 103 -8.04 -8.01 -7.35
C VAL A 103 -6.95 -7.01 -7.72
N VAL A 104 -5.67 -7.41 -7.64
CA VAL A 104 -4.53 -6.61 -8.10
C VAL A 104 -4.61 -6.42 -9.61
N MET A 105 -4.51 -5.17 -10.06
CA MET A 105 -4.45 -4.85 -11.49
C MET A 105 -3.19 -5.45 -12.13
N LYS A 106 -3.39 -6.30 -13.14
CA LYS A 106 -2.31 -6.92 -13.94
C LYS A 106 -2.05 -6.06 -15.18
N GLY A 107 -0.81 -5.65 -15.40
CA GLY A 107 -0.41 -4.87 -16.57
C GLY A 107 0.76 -3.94 -16.28
N PRO A 108 1.39 -3.35 -17.32
CA PRO A 108 2.40 -2.33 -17.14
C PRO A 108 1.80 -1.18 -16.35
N ILE A 109 2.43 -0.84 -15.22
CA ILE A 109 2.05 0.28 -14.37
C ILE A 109 2.56 1.57 -15.04
N THR A 110 2.09 1.85 -16.25
CA THR A 110 2.52 2.98 -17.11
C THR A 110 1.65 4.21 -16.94
N TRP A 111 0.59 4.15 -16.14
CA TRP A 111 -0.18 5.35 -15.77
C TRP A 111 0.74 6.29 -15.00
N PRO A 112 0.59 7.63 -15.16
CA PRO A 112 1.48 8.59 -14.54
C PRO A 112 1.21 8.64 -13.04
N ILE A 113 1.78 7.67 -12.32
CA ILE A 113 2.06 7.74 -10.88
C ILE A 113 2.73 9.09 -10.54
N ALA A 114 3.35 9.72 -11.56
CA ALA A 114 4.01 11.02 -11.57
C ALA A 114 3.14 12.20 -11.19
N ILE A 115 1.87 12.18 -11.57
CA ILE A 115 1.03 13.38 -11.48
C ILE A 115 0.33 13.42 -10.12
N ALA A 116 -0.13 12.29 -9.59
CA ALA A 116 -0.91 12.29 -8.35
C ALA A 116 -0.11 12.19 -7.05
N THR A 117 1.14 11.70 -7.09
CA THR A 117 1.93 11.51 -5.86
C THR A 117 2.60 12.79 -5.36
N ASN A 118 2.52 13.90 -6.10
CA ASN A 118 2.96 15.22 -5.62
C ASN A 118 1.89 15.95 -4.79
N CYS A 119 0.66 15.41 -4.70
CA CYS A 119 -0.46 16.04 -4.01
C CYS A 119 -0.92 15.30 -2.75
N VAL A 120 -0.31 14.16 -2.41
CA VAL A 120 -0.64 13.41 -1.18
C VAL A 120 0.54 13.52 -0.22
N PRO A 121 0.37 14.19 0.94
CA PRO A 121 1.42 14.39 1.96
C PRO A 121 2.18 13.10 2.36
#